data_AF-A0A1Q5SBV2-F1
#
_entry.id   AF-A0A1Q5SBV2-F1
#
_cell.length_a   1.000
_cell.length_b   1.000
_cell.length_c   1.000
_cell.angle_alpha   90.00
_cell.angle_beta   90.00
_cell.angle_gamma   90.00
#
_symmetry.space_group_name_H-M   'P 1'
#
loop_
_entity.id
_entity.type
_entity.pdbx_description
1 polymer ?
#
loop_
_entity_poly.entity_id
_entity_poly.type
_entity_poly.pdbx_seq_one_letter_code
_entity_poly.pdbx_strand_id
1 'polypeptide(L)'
;MLTQTLNTQAINTQVGGKIAPGHPVSDQFGAITGHAGLIATEFSYRKDEEIYGEDEPAEYVYQVVTGAVRSYKLLSDGRRQIGAFHLPGDVFGLESGPTHRLAAEAIIDTTVRLVKRASLEKAAGTDVQVARKLWAMTASELRHAEDHMLLLGRKTAMERVATFLLEMDRRLAVAGMMALPMCRRDIGDYLGLTLETVSRALSQLHAQGILGFSGARQIVLRNRQRLHNLDA
;
A
#
# COMPACT_ATOMS: atom_id res chain seq x y z
N MET A 1 62.87 -4.81 -15.77
CA MET A 1 62.10 -3.58 -15.47
C MET A 1 61.23 -3.26 -16.68
N LEU A 2 59.96 -2.95 -16.44
CA LEU A 2 59.04 -2.16 -17.29
C LEU A 2 58.60 -2.82 -18.62
N THR A 3 57.42 -3.44 -18.77
CA THR A 3 56.01 -3.00 -18.63
C THR A 3 55.39 -2.57 -19.98
N GLN A 4 54.49 -3.42 -20.48
CA GLN A 4 53.21 -3.20 -21.19
C GLN A 4 53.11 -2.23 -22.38
N THR A 5 52.48 -2.70 -23.47
CA THR A 5 51.16 -2.18 -23.91
C THR A 5 50.48 -3.18 -24.85
N LEU A 6 49.43 -3.85 -24.37
CA LEU A 6 48.50 -4.60 -25.22
C LEU A 6 47.14 -3.91 -25.14
N ASN A 7 46.65 -3.63 -26.34
CA ASN A 7 45.48 -2.82 -26.67
C ASN A 7 44.20 -3.54 -26.22
N THR A 8 43.41 -2.91 -25.34
CA THR A 8 42.10 -3.44 -24.92
C THR A 8 41.00 -2.74 -25.71
N GLN A 9 40.35 -3.46 -26.62
CA GLN A 9 39.11 -3.00 -27.24
C GLN A 9 37.97 -3.08 -26.22
N ALA A 10 37.44 -1.93 -25.83
CA ALA A 10 36.24 -1.82 -25.02
C ALA A 10 35.00 -2.11 -25.89
N ILE A 11 34.31 -3.21 -25.59
CA ILE A 11 32.97 -3.49 -26.10
C ILE A 11 32.00 -2.56 -25.37
N ASN A 12 31.41 -1.65 -26.12
CA ASN A 12 30.48 -0.64 -25.65
C ASN A 12 29.07 -1.26 -25.59
N THR A 13 28.64 -1.74 -24.42
CA THR A 13 27.28 -2.24 -24.22
C THR A 13 26.40 -1.11 -23.66
N GLN A 14 25.77 -0.36 -24.56
CA GLN A 14 24.65 0.50 -24.21
C GLN A 14 23.44 -0.35 -23.79
N VAL A 15 23.15 -0.40 -22.50
CA VAL A 15 21.81 -0.78 -22.00
C VAL A 15 21.27 0.40 -21.20
N GLY A 16 20.89 1.45 -21.91
CA GLY A 16 20.15 2.59 -21.38
C GLY A 16 18.65 2.34 -21.43
N GLY A 17 18.15 1.38 -20.66
CA GLY A 17 16.72 1.23 -20.42
C GLY A 17 16.26 2.28 -19.41
N LYS A 18 15.76 3.43 -19.89
CA LYS A 18 15.08 4.42 -19.04
C LYS A 18 13.91 3.74 -18.34
N ILE A 19 14.07 3.47 -17.04
CA ILE A 19 12.94 3.11 -16.18
C ILE A 19 12.14 4.40 -15.96
N ALA A 20 10.91 4.37 -16.47
CA ALA A 20 9.82 5.30 -16.14
C ALA A 20 9.83 5.67 -14.63
N PRO A 21 10.00 6.92 -14.13
CA PRO A 21 9.68 7.17 -12.74
C PRO A 21 8.21 6.83 -12.52
N GLY A 22 7.91 6.10 -11.44
CA GLY A 22 6.55 5.72 -11.05
C GLY A 22 5.62 6.92 -11.11
N HIS A 23 4.42 6.72 -11.67
CA HIS A 23 3.41 7.78 -11.76
C HIS A 23 3.29 8.50 -10.41
N PRO A 24 3.35 9.85 -10.37
CA PRO A 24 2.99 10.55 -9.16
C PRO A 24 1.56 10.14 -8.83
N VAL A 25 1.37 9.56 -7.64
CA VAL A 25 0.03 9.37 -7.07
C VAL A 25 -0.57 10.76 -7.04
N SER A 26 -1.43 11.07 -8.01
CA SER A 26 -2.12 12.35 -8.08
C SER A 26 -2.78 12.56 -6.73
N ASP A 27 -2.50 13.68 -6.06
CA ASP A 27 -3.10 14.04 -4.78
C ASP A 27 -4.61 14.28 -4.97
N GLN A 28 -5.38 13.20 -5.12
CA GLN A 28 -6.81 13.25 -5.44
C GLN A 28 -7.57 13.93 -4.31
N PHE A 29 -7.13 13.72 -3.07
CA PHE A 29 -7.71 14.35 -1.88
C PHE A 29 -7.43 15.85 -1.84
N GLY A 30 -6.18 16.28 -2.08
CA GLY A 30 -5.82 17.68 -2.28
C GLY A 30 -6.59 18.31 -3.43
N ALA A 31 -6.81 17.57 -4.52
CA ALA A 31 -7.61 18.03 -5.66
C ALA A 31 -9.11 18.10 -5.36
N ILE A 32 -9.67 17.26 -4.49
CA ILE A 32 -11.07 17.35 -4.05
C ILE A 32 -11.23 18.52 -3.10
N THR A 33 -10.38 18.59 -2.08
CA THR A 33 -10.43 19.63 -1.05
C THR A 33 -10.16 21.01 -1.64
N GLY A 34 -9.16 21.15 -2.50
CA GLY A 34 -8.87 22.38 -3.23
C GLY A 34 -10.00 22.81 -4.17
N HIS A 35 -10.61 21.87 -4.91
CA HIS A 35 -11.73 22.18 -5.81
C HIS A 35 -12.99 22.60 -5.03
N ALA A 36 -13.23 21.97 -3.89
CA ALA A 36 -14.36 22.26 -3.00
C ALA A 36 -14.12 23.45 -2.06
N GLY A 37 -12.93 24.07 -2.08
CA GLY A 37 -12.56 25.14 -1.14
C GLY A 37 -12.50 24.71 0.32
N LEU A 38 -12.24 23.42 0.57
CA LEU A 38 -12.14 22.84 1.91
C LEU A 38 -10.71 22.93 2.45
N ILE A 39 -10.59 23.25 3.73
CA ILE A 39 -9.31 23.27 4.44
C ILE A 39 -9.14 21.91 5.13
N ALA A 40 -8.11 21.17 4.73
CA ALA A 40 -7.69 19.97 5.43
C ALA A 40 -6.83 20.34 6.65
N THR A 41 -7.02 19.63 7.76
CA THR A 41 -6.18 19.77 8.96
C THR A 41 -5.18 18.62 9.01
N GLU A 42 -3.97 18.87 9.48
CA GLU A 42 -2.98 17.81 9.68
C GLU A 42 -3.04 17.29 11.12
N PHE A 43 -2.89 15.97 11.27
CA PHE A 43 -2.79 15.30 12.57
C PHE A 43 -1.78 14.16 12.48
N SER A 44 -1.05 13.90 13.57
CA SER A 44 -0.06 12.84 13.63
C SER A 44 -0.42 11.81 14.69
N TYR A 45 -0.37 10.55 14.30
CA TYR A 45 -0.59 9.37 15.13
C TYR A 45 0.74 8.65 15.34
N ARG A 46 1.01 8.20 16.56
CA ARG A 46 2.16 7.36 16.87
C ARG A 46 1.95 5.96 16.33
N LYS A 47 3.04 5.21 16.19
CA LYS A 47 2.97 3.77 15.91
C LYS A 47 2.01 3.05 16.88
N ASP A 48 1.15 2.22 16.29
CA ASP A 48 0.11 1.42 16.95
C ASP A 48 -1.00 2.24 17.63
N GLU A 49 -1.09 3.55 17.36
CA GLU A 49 -2.20 4.39 17.80
C GLU A 49 -3.42 4.20 16.89
N GLU A 50 -4.60 4.07 17.51
CA GLU A 50 -5.87 3.99 16.81
C GLU A 50 -6.25 5.36 16.22
N ILE A 51 -6.67 5.35 14.96
CA ILE A 51 -7.15 6.54 14.23
C ILE A 51 -8.67 6.65 14.39
N TYR A 52 -9.36 5.52 14.23
CA TYR A 52 -10.78 5.34 14.54
C TYR A 52 -11.08 3.85 14.74
N GLY A 53 -12.07 3.56 15.58
CA GLY A 53 -12.55 2.21 15.86
C GLY A 53 -13.61 1.71 14.88
N GLU A 54 -13.86 0.40 14.91
CA GLU A 54 -15.03 -0.19 14.26
C GLU A 54 -16.32 0.29 14.94
N ASP A 55 -17.36 0.56 14.15
CA ASP A 55 -18.65 1.09 14.58
C ASP A 55 -18.62 2.51 15.19
N GLU A 56 -17.46 3.17 15.24
CA GLU A 56 -17.37 4.58 15.60
C GLU A 56 -17.96 5.49 14.51
N PRO A 57 -18.49 6.68 14.88
CA PRO A 57 -19.01 7.64 13.91
C PRO A 57 -17.97 8.01 12.84
N ALA A 58 -18.35 7.90 11.56
CA ALA A 58 -17.51 8.25 10.43
C ALA A 58 -17.48 9.77 10.22
N GLU A 59 -16.85 10.53 11.13
CA GLU A 59 -16.87 12.00 11.09
C GLU A 59 -15.88 12.60 10.10
N TYR A 60 -14.78 11.91 9.84
CA TYR A 60 -13.66 12.41 9.05
C TYR A 60 -13.26 11.43 7.95
N VAL A 61 -12.70 11.99 6.88
CA VAL A 61 -12.01 11.26 5.82
C VAL A 61 -10.55 11.68 5.85
N TYR A 62 -9.65 10.71 5.68
CA TYR A 62 -8.23 10.87 5.97
C TYR A 62 -7.39 10.57 4.72
N GLN A 63 -6.28 11.28 4.56
CA GLN A 63 -5.26 10.97 3.57
C GLN A 63 -3.91 10.82 4.27
N VAL A 64 -3.18 9.75 3.98
CA VAL A 64 -1.82 9.55 4.51
C VAL A 64 -0.86 10.53 3.84
N VAL A 65 -0.16 11.35 4.63
CA VAL A 65 0.92 12.22 4.15
C VAL A 65 2.26 11.51 4.29
N THR A 66 2.54 10.97 5.47
CA THR A 66 3.72 10.15 5.78
C THR A 66 3.33 8.99 6.67
N GLY A 67 4.10 7.90 6.65
CA GLY A 67 3.82 6.72 7.46
C GLY A 67 3.00 5.67 6.72
N ALA A 68 2.19 4.91 7.45
CA ALA A 68 1.30 3.90 6.88
C ALA A 68 0.22 3.50 7.88
N VAL A 69 -0.97 3.18 7.38
CA VAL A 69 -2.14 2.79 8.17
C VAL A 69 -2.60 1.39 7.75
N ARG A 70 -3.11 0.61 8.70
CA ARG A 70 -3.83 -0.65 8.44
C ARG A 70 -5.31 -0.44 8.77
N SER A 71 -6.21 -0.87 7.87
CA SER A 71 -7.61 -1.05 8.21
C SER A 71 -7.92 -2.52 8.40
N TYR A 72 -8.55 -2.86 9.52
CA TYR A 72 -8.73 -4.26 9.91
C TYR A 72 -10.03 -4.49 10.68
N LYS A 73 -10.37 -5.77 10.79
CA LYS A 73 -11.46 -6.26 11.62
C LYS A 73 -10.94 -7.32 12.58
N LEU A 74 -11.44 -7.31 13.81
CA LEU A 74 -11.15 -8.32 14.82
C LEU A 74 -12.33 -9.25 14.98
N LEU A 75 -12.04 -10.54 15.10
CA LEU A 75 -13.01 -11.53 15.54
C LEU A 75 -12.97 -11.60 17.07
N SER A 76 -14.06 -12.11 17.65
CA SER A 76 -14.20 -12.26 19.11
C SER A 76 -13.14 -13.17 19.75
N ASP A 77 -12.50 -14.04 18.97
CA ASP A 77 -11.41 -14.92 19.39
C ASP A 77 -10.01 -14.29 19.21
N GLY A 78 -9.94 -13.01 18.86
CA GLY A 78 -8.69 -12.25 18.69
C GLY A 78 -8.01 -12.45 17.34
N ARG A 79 -8.58 -13.25 16.42
CA ARG A 79 -8.09 -13.28 15.04
C ARG A 79 -8.32 -11.93 14.37
N ARG A 80 -7.34 -11.50 13.58
CA ARG A 80 -7.36 -10.23 12.87
C ARG A 80 -7.30 -10.48 11.37
N GLN A 81 -8.13 -9.77 10.61
CA GLN A 81 -8.04 -9.70 9.16
C GLN A 81 -7.79 -8.24 8.78
N ILE A 82 -6.64 -7.97 8.14
CA ILE A 82 -6.37 -6.66 7.54
C ILE A 82 -7.02 -6.64 6.16
N GLY A 83 -7.87 -5.64 5.90
CA GLY A 83 -8.55 -5.46 4.62
C GLY A 83 -7.76 -4.59 3.64
N ALA A 84 -6.98 -3.64 4.17
CA ALA A 84 -6.15 -2.75 3.36
C ALA A 84 -4.97 -2.18 4.15
N PHE A 85 -3.89 -1.90 3.42
CA PHE A 85 -2.84 -0.99 3.84
C PHE A 85 -3.02 0.34 3.12
N HIS A 86 -2.94 1.45 3.84
CA HIS A 86 -2.96 2.81 3.28
C HIS A 86 -1.57 3.41 3.42
N LEU A 87 -1.02 3.85 2.30
CA LEU A 87 0.35 4.35 2.14
C LEU A 87 0.31 5.83 1.74
N PRO A 88 1.46 6.55 1.74
CA PRO A 88 1.47 7.97 1.41
C PRO A 88 0.75 8.30 0.09
N GLY A 89 -0.23 9.21 0.17
CA GLY A 89 -1.11 9.59 -0.92
C GLY A 89 -2.50 8.92 -0.88
N ASP A 90 -2.63 7.77 -0.23
CA ASP A 90 -3.89 7.03 -0.16
C ASP A 90 -4.89 7.71 0.77
N VAL A 91 -6.16 7.61 0.40
CA VAL A 91 -7.31 8.08 1.19
C VAL A 91 -7.98 6.89 1.85
N PHE A 92 -8.46 7.07 3.07
CA PHE A 92 -9.19 6.07 3.83
C PHE A 92 -10.25 6.70 4.75
N GLY A 93 -11.14 5.86 5.29
CA GLY A 93 -12.23 6.29 6.17
C GLY A 93 -13.44 6.91 5.44
N LEU A 94 -13.49 6.83 4.11
CA LEU A 94 -14.64 7.28 3.34
C LEU A 94 -15.78 6.25 3.44
N GLU A 95 -16.82 6.57 4.20
CA GLU A 95 -17.98 5.69 4.39
C GLU A 95 -19.25 6.32 3.79
N SER A 96 -20.08 5.47 3.18
CA SER A 96 -21.44 5.88 2.78
C SER A 96 -22.42 5.87 3.97
N GLY A 97 -22.09 5.07 5.00
CA GLY A 97 -22.88 4.94 6.22
C GLY A 97 -22.44 5.92 7.31
N PRO A 98 -23.15 5.92 8.45
CA PRO A 98 -22.83 6.82 9.56
C PRO A 98 -21.60 6.38 10.38
N THR A 99 -21.14 5.13 10.24
CA THR A 99 -20.08 4.54 11.06
C THR A 99 -18.99 3.88 10.22
N HIS A 100 -17.80 3.73 10.80
CA HIS A 100 -16.68 3.01 10.22
C HIS A 100 -16.90 1.50 10.28
N ARG A 101 -16.73 0.80 9.15
CA ARG A 101 -16.93 -0.67 9.06
C ARG A 101 -15.73 -1.50 9.51
N LEU A 102 -14.56 -0.87 9.56
CA LEU A 102 -13.28 -1.42 10.00
C LEU A 102 -12.67 -0.43 10.99
N ALA A 103 -11.83 -0.92 11.90
CA ALA A 103 -10.93 -0.05 12.64
C ALA A 103 -9.74 0.36 11.76
N ALA A 104 -9.09 1.47 12.10
CA ALA A 104 -7.85 1.92 11.48
C ALA A 104 -6.78 2.27 12.51
N GLU A 105 -5.57 1.78 12.31
CA GLU A 105 -4.41 2.01 13.19
C GLU A 105 -3.18 2.41 12.39
N ALA A 106 -2.38 3.31 12.97
CA ALA A 106 -1.07 3.65 12.43
C ALA A 106 -0.08 2.49 12.61
N ILE A 107 0.57 2.05 11.53
CA ILE A 107 1.55 0.93 11.54
C ILE A 107 2.92 1.40 12.04
N ILE A 108 3.25 2.64 11.71
CA ILE A 108 4.42 3.41 12.13
C ILE A 108 3.94 4.84 12.41
N ASP A 109 4.80 5.71 12.96
CA ASP A 109 4.45 7.12 13.14
C ASP A 109 3.94 7.70 11.79
N THR A 110 2.72 8.20 11.82
CA THR A 110 1.93 8.50 10.63
C THR A 110 1.34 9.90 10.74
N THR A 111 1.50 10.70 9.70
CA THR A 111 0.83 12.01 9.60
C THR A 111 -0.22 11.91 8.52
N VAL A 112 -1.42 12.40 8.82
CA VAL A 112 -2.55 12.43 7.91
C VAL A 112 -3.06 13.85 7.72
N ARG A 113 -3.69 14.10 6.59
CA ARG A 113 -4.63 15.21 6.40
C ARG A 113 -6.04 14.68 6.59
N LEU A 114 -6.90 15.44 7.25
CA LEU A 114 -8.29 15.06 7.50
C LEU A 114 -9.26 16.19 7.18
N VAL A 115 -10.45 15.82 6.71
CA VAL A 115 -11.57 16.72 6.46
C VAL A 115 -12.85 16.13 7.01
N LYS A 116 -13.77 17.01 7.46
CA LYS A 116 -15.10 16.58 7.91
C LYS A 116 -15.86 15.95 6.76
N ARG A 117 -16.39 14.73 6.95
CA ARG A 117 -17.18 14.00 5.95
C ARG A 117 -18.38 14.82 5.49
N ALA A 118 -19.09 15.47 6.41
CA ALA A 118 -20.22 16.36 6.09
C ALA A 118 -19.85 17.52 5.14
N SER A 119 -18.59 17.99 5.17
CA SER A 119 -18.12 19.02 4.24
C SER A 119 -17.90 18.46 2.84
N LEU A 120 -17.40 17.23 2.72
CA LEU A 120 -17.30 16.52 1.44
C LEU A 120 -18.68 16.22 0.84
N GLU A 121 -19.64 15.79 1.67
CA GLU A 121 -21.02 15.54 1.23
C GLU A 121 -21.68 16.81 0.70
N LYS A 122 -21.54 17.92 1.42
CA LYS A 122 -22.05 19.23 0.97
C LYS A 122 -21.41 19.65 -0.36
N ALA A 123 -20.11 19.47 -0.51
CA ALA A 123 -19.40 19.76 -1.75
C ALA A 123 -19.90 18.87 -2.90
N ALA A 124 -20.05 17.56 -2.67
CA ALA A 124 -20.57 16.62 -3.66
C ALA A 124 -22.02 16.94 -4.10
N GLY A 125 -22.83 17.48 -3.19
CA GLY A 125 -24.20 17.93 -3.50
C GLY A 125 -24.27 19.18 -4.39
N THR A 126 -23.19 19.94 -4.49
CA THR A 126 -23.13 21.20 -5.28
C THR A 126 -22.19 21.12 -6.47
N ASP A 127 -21.28 20.14 -6.49
CA ASP A 127 -20.27 19.95 -7.53
C ASP A 127 -20.20 18.48 -7.98
N VAL A 128 -20.61 18.24 -9.23
CA VAL A 128 -20.63 16.90 -9.85
C VAL A 128 -19.22 16.30 -9.98
N GLN A 129 -18.18 17.12 -10.10
CA GLN A 129 -16.80 16.61 -10.18
C GLN A 129 -16.34 16.05 -8.84
N VAL A 130 -16.69 16.71 -7.72
CA VAL A 130 -16.44 16.19 -6.38
C VAL A 130 -17.18 14.86 -6.18
N ALA A 131 -18.48 14.82 -6.52
CA ALA A 131 -19.26 13.59 -6.42
C ALA A 131 -18.66 12.43 -7.24
N ARG A 132 -18.24 12.68 -8.49
CA ARG A 132 -17.60 11.67 -9.34
C ARG A 132 -16.27 11.19 -8.78
N LYS A 133 -15.48 12.06 -8.17
CA LYS A 133 -14.20 11.68 -7.54
C LYS A 133 -14.45 10.79 -6.32
N LEU A 134 -15.40 11.14 -5.44
CA LEU A 134 -15.77 10.30 -4.31
C LEU A 134 -16.27 8.92 -4.76
N TRP A 135 -17.12 8.86 -5.80
CA TRP A 135 -17.54 7.61 -6.41
C TRP A 135 -16.34 6.78 -6.90
N ALA A 136 -15.41 7.41 -7.64
CA ALA A 136 -14.25 6.71 -8.19
C ALA A 136 -13.36 6.13 -7.07
N MET A 137 -13.22 6.84 -5.95
CA MET A 137 -12.49 6.35 -4.77
C MET A 137 -13.17 5.12 -4.17
N THR A 138 -14.48 5.19 -3.87
CA THR A 138 -15.24 4.05 -3.36
C THR A 138 -15.23 2.85 -4.32
N ALA A 139 -15.34 3.09 -5.62
CA ALA A 139 -15.27 2.03 -6.63
C ALA A 139 -13.88 1.39 -6.72
N SER A 140 -12.81 2.16 -6.46
CA SER A 140 -11.45 1.63 -6.39
C SER A 140 -11.25 0.77 -5.15
N GLU A 141 -11.78 1.17 -4.00
CA GLU A 141 -11.76 0.37 -2.77
C GLU A 141 -12.57 -0.93 -2.94
N LEU A 142 -13.73 -0.88 -3.59
CA LEU A 142 -14.54 -2.06 -3.90
C LEU A 142 -13.76 -3.04 -4.78
N ARG A 143 -13.14 -2.56 -5.87
CA ARG A 143 -12.32 -3.40 -6.76
C ARG A 143 -11.17 -4.06 -6.00
N HIS A 144 -10.50 -3.30 -5.13
CA HIS A 144 -9.45 -3.84 -4.27
C HIS A 144 -10.00 -4.95 -3.37
N ALA A 145 -11.16 -4.76 -2.75
CA ALA A 145 -11.80 -5.77 -1.90
C ALA A 145 -12.21 -7.03 -2.69
N GLU A 146 -12.70 -6.89 -3.92
CA GLU A 146 -13.05 -8.00 -4.82
C GLU A 146 -11.80 -8.82 -5.20
N ASP A 147 -10.73 -8.14 -5.63
CA ASP A 147 -9.45 -8.78 -5.96
C ASP A 147 -8.85 -9.48 -4.73
N HIS A 148 -8.93 -8.84 -3.56
CA HIS A 148 -8.44 -9.40 -2.30
C HIS A 148 -9.28 -10.62 -1.86
N MET A 149 -10.60 -10.61 -2.10
CA MET A 149 -11.46 -11.77 -1.83
C MET A 149 -11.04 -12.98 -2.68
N LEU A 150 -10.71 -12.77 -3.95
CA LEU A 150 -10.19 -13.84 -4.82
C LEU A 150 -8.84 -14.36 -4.31
N LEU A 151 -7.93 -13.46 -3.92
CA LEU A 151 -6.64 -13.78 -3.31
C LEU A 151 -6.83 -14.67 -2.08
N LEU A 152 -7.71 -14.27 -1.14
CA LEU A 152 -7.97 -15.01 0.09
C LEU A 152 -8.72 -16.32 -0.14
N GLY A 153 -9.59 -16.38 -1.15
CA GLY A 153 -10.46 -17.53 -1.39
C GLY A 153 -9.84 -18.61 -2.26
N ARG A 154 -8.88 -18.29 -3.13
CA ARG A 154 -8.41 -19.22 -4.18
C ARG A 154 -6.89 -19.33 -4.32
N LYS A 155 -6.11 -18.31 -3.96
CA LYS A 155 -4.65 -18.36 -4.13
C LYS A 155 -3.96 -19.21 -3.06
N THR A 156 -2.90 -19.91 -3.44
CA THR A 156 -1.99 -20.62 -2.54
C THR A 156 -1.14 -19.63 -1.71
N ALA A 157 -0.49 -20.11 -0.65
CA ALA A 157 0.34 -19.23 0.19
C ALA A 157 1.46 -18.51 -0.59
N MET A 158 2.08 -19.18 -1.56
CA MET A 158 3.13 -18.58 -2.39
C MET A 158 2.54 -17.53 -3.36
N GLU A 159 1.44 -17.85 -4.03
CA GLU A 159 0.74 -16.91 -4.93
C GLU A 159 0.28 -15.64 -4.19
N ARG A 160 -0.22 -15.77 -2.96
CA ARG A 160 -0.60 -14.63 -2.11
C ARG A 160 0.60 -13.74 -1.80
N VAL A 161 1.72 -14.33 -1.40
CA VAL A 161 2.95 -13.58 -1.09
C VAL A 161 3.54 -12.93 -2.35
N ALA A 162 3.51 -13.61 -3.49
CA ALA A 162 3.92 -13.04 -4.77
C ALA A 162 3.03 -11.84 -5.15
N THR A 163 1.71 -12.00 -5.05
CA THR A 163 0.73 -10.93 -5.33
C THR A 163 0.98 -9.71 -4.43
N PHE A 164 1.15 -9.92 -3.13
CA PHE A 164 1.47 -8.86 -2.17
C PHE A 164 2.76 -8.11 -2.52
N LEU A 165 3.83 -8.83 -2.85
CA LEU A 165 5.11 -8.22 -3.19
C LEU A 165 5.03 -7.38 -4.48
N LEU A 166 4.30 -7.84 -5.49
CA LEU A 166 4.07 -7.09 -6.73
C LEU A 166 3.23 -5.84 -6.48
N GLU A 167 2.20 -5.95 -5.62
CA GLU A 167 1.38 -4.82 -5.20
C GLU A 167 2.23 -3.76 -4.47
N MET A 168 3.04 -4.18 -3.50
CA MET A 168 3.92 -3.28 -2.75
C MET A 168 5.02 -2.68 -3.63
N ASP A 169 5.52 -3.41 -4.64
CA ASP A 169 6.54 -2.88 -5.55
C ASP A 169 5.99 -1.71 -6.36
N ARG A 170 4.75 -1.85 -6.85
CA ARG A 170 4.05 -0.77 -7.55
C ARG A 170 3.78 0.44 -6.65
N ARG A 171 3.50 0.23 -5.36
CA ARG A 171 3.05 1.28 -4.43
C ARG A 171 4.18 1.96 -3.66
N LEU A 172 5.27 1.26 -3.37
CA LEU A 172 6.33 1.71 -2.44
C LEU A 172 7.74 1.74 -3.05
N ALA A 173 7.99 1.10 -4.19
CA ALA A 173 9.37 0.97 -4.66
C ALA A 173 9.95 2.31 -5.06
N VAL A 174 11.03 2.70 -4.38
CA VAL A 174 11.86 3.85 -4.74
C VAL A 174 13.23 3.33 -5.12
N ALA A 175 13.73 3.72 -6.31
CA ALA A 175 14.99 3.22 -6.85
C ALA A 175 15.10 1.67 -6.86
N GLY A 176 13.97 0.97 -7.06
CA GLY A 176 13.91 -0.49 -7.14
C GLY A 176 13.91 -1.23 -5.79
N MET A 177 13.85 -0.51 -4.67
CA MET A 177 13.76 -1.07 -3.33
C MET A 177 12.43 -0.69 -2.67
N MET A 178 11.76 -1.68 -2.09
CA MET A 178 10.60 -1.48 -1.22
C MET A 178 11.02 -1.49 0.24
N ALA A 179 10.70 -0.43 0.98
CA ALA A 179 10.77 -0.40 2.43
C ALA A 179 9.36 -0.67 3.00
N LEU A 180 9.12 -1.91 3.42
CA LEU A 180 7.81 -2.31 3.97
C LEU A 180 7.61 -1.73 5.37
N PRO A 181 6.57 -0.90 5.62
CA PRO A 181 6.33 -0.31 6.93
C PRO A 181 5.83 -1.35 7.94
N MET A 182 5.08 -2.34 7.46
CA MET A 182 4.41 -3.36 8.25
C MET A 182 5.29 -4.56 8.59
N CYS A 183 4.92 -5.29 9.64
CA CYS A 183 5.65 -6.49 10.06
C CYS A 183 5.12 -7.77 9.38
N ARG A 184 5.80 -8.90 9.58
CA ARG A 184 5.36 -10.20 9.00
C ARG A 184 4.01 -10.67 9.53
N ARG A 185 3.65 -10.30 10.76
CA ARG A 185 2.33 -10.56 11.33
C ARG A 185 1.26 -9.81 10.55
N ASP A 186 1.44 -8.51 10.31
CA ASP A 186 0.49 -7.72 9.52
C ASP A 186 0.35 -8.27 8.09
N ILE A 187 1.45 -8.69 7.46
CA ILE A 187 1.38 -9.32 6.13
C ILE A 187 0.60 -10.64 6.20
N GLY A 188 0.79 -11.42 7.26
CA GLY A 188 0.02 -12.63 7.51
C GLY A 188 -1.49 -12.34 7.65
N ASP A 189 -1.84 -11.40 8.51
CA ASP A 189 -3.22 -10.98 8.77
C ASP A 189 -3.88 -10.36 7.52
N TYR A 190 -3.09 -9.76 6.62
CA TYR A 190 -3.58 -9.28 5.32
C TYR A 190 -3.86 -10.43 4.35
N LEU A 191 -2.96 -11.43 4.29
CA LEU A 191 -3.04 -12.55 3.33
C LEU A 191 -3.80 -13.78 3.86
N GLY A 192 -4.33 -13.73 5.08
CA GLY A 192 -4.93 -14.90 5.73
C GLY A 192 -3.92 -16.03 5.95
N LEU A 193 -2.69 -15.68 6.30
CA LEU A 193 -1.56 -16.59 6.53
C LEU A 193 -0.96 -16.36 7.92
N THR A 194 -0.23 -17.35 8.44
CA THR A 194 0.60 -17.12 9.63
C THR A 194 1.88 -16.36 9.26
N LEU A 195 2.46 -15.63 10.21
CA LEU A 195 3.72 -14.91 10.00
C LEU A 195 4.86 -15.85 9.60
N GLU A 196 4.87 -17.09 10.09
CA GLU A 196 5.88 -18.10 9.76
C GLU A 196 5.74 -18.54 8.31
N THR A 197 4.51 -18.66 7.82
CA THR A 197 4.23 -19.02 6.42
C THR A 197 4.69 -17.92 5.47
N VAL A 198 4.43 -16.65 5.81
CA VAL A 198 4.98 -15.49 5.09
C VAL A 198 6.52 -15.53 5.11
N SER A 199 7.12 -15.75 6.28
CA SER A 199 8.58 -15.81 6.43
C SER A 199 9.22 -16.92 5.58
N ARG A 200 8.62 -18.11 5.56
CA ARG A 200 9.06 -19.25 4.73
C ARG A 200 8.97 -18.93 3.24
N ALA A 201 7.86 -18.37 2.78
CA ALA A 201 7.68 -18.00 1.37
C ALA A 201 8.73 -16.98 0.91
N LEU A 202 8.97 -15.93 1.72
CA LEU A 202 9.98 -14.92 1.43
C LEU A 202 11.40 -15.49 1.42
N SER A 203 11.72 -16.40 2.34
CA SER A 203 13.01 -17.09 2.39
C SER A 203 13.22 -17.97 1.16
N GLN A 204 12.17 -18.65 0.69
CA GLN A 204 12.21 -19.43 -0.54
C GLN A 204 12.44 -18.56 -1.78
N LEU A 205 11.71 -17.45 -1.91
CA LEU A 205 11.90 -16.48 -3.02
C LEU A 205 13.33 -15.89 -3.01
N HIS A 206 13.88 -15.63 -1.83
CA HIS A 206 15.26 -15.19 -1.67
C HIS A 206 16.26 -16.26 -2.12
N ALA A 207 16.09 -17.51 -1.66
CA ALA A 207 16.96 -18.63 -2.04
C ALA A 207 16.93 -18.91 -3.56
N GLN A 208 15.80 -18.66 -4.21
CA GLN A 208 15.64 -18.77 -5.67
C GLN A 208 16.19 -17.56 -6.45
N GLY A 209 16.73 -16.55 -5.76
CA GLY A 209 17.26 -15.32 -6.35
C GLY A 209 16.20 -14.39 -6.95
N ILE A 210 14.92 -14.58 -6.62
CA ILE A 210 13.81 -13.77 -7.14
C ILE A 210 13.77 -12.41 -6.43
N LEU A 211 14.10 -12.38 -5.14
CA LEU A 211 14.24 -11.17 -4.34
C LEU A 211 15.54 -11.16 -3.54
N GLY A 212 15.94 -9.97 -3.08
CA GLY A 212 17.04 -9.74 -2.15
C GLY A 212 16.56 -9.03 -0.89
N PHE A 213 17.25 -9.25 0.23
CA PHE A 213 17.05 -8.49 1.46
C PHE A 213 18.16 -7.47 1.68
N SER A 214 17.79 -6.28 2.17
CA SER A 214 18.71 -5.27 2.71
C SER A 214 18.31 -4.96 4.16
N GLY A 215 18.15 -6.01 4.96
CA GLY A 215 17.51 -5.99 6.27
C GLY A 215 16.13 -6.65 6.25
N ALA A 216 15.47 -6.72 7.41
CA ALA A 216 14.26 -7.55 7.56
C ALA A 216 13.05 -7.06 6.76
N ARG A 217 12.98 -5.75 6.43
CA ARG A 217 11.83 -5.11 5.77
C ARG A 217 12.17 -4.37 4.48
N GLN A 218 13.45 -4.34 4.10
CA GLN A 218 13.88 -3.79 2.81
C GLN A 218 14.03 -4.92 1.81
N ILE A 219 13.19 -4.90 0.78
CA ILE A 219 13.12 -5.95 -0.24
C ILE A 219 13.41 -5.35 -1.61
N VAL A 220 14.27 -6.02 -2.37
CA VAL A 220 14.57 -5.68 -3.76
C VAL A 220 14.10 -6.83 -4.65
N LEU A 221 13.18 -6.58 -5.57
CA LEU A 221 12.80 -7.58 -6.57
C LEU A 221 13.87 -7.67 -7.65
N ARG A 222 14.56 -8.81 -7.71
CA ARG A 222 15.60 -9.09 -8.70
C ARG A 222 15.03 -9.58 -10.02
N ASN A 223 13.87 -10.25 -9.98
CA ASN A 223 13.19 -10.74 -11.18
C ASN A 223 11.66 -10.67 -11.03
N ARG A 224 11.08 -9.56 -11.47
CA ARG A 224 9.62 -9.32 -11.43
C ARG A 224 8.84 -10.32 -12.28
N GLN A 225 9.36 -10.71 -13.44
CA GLN A 225 8.68 -11.67 -14.32
C GLN A 225 8.54 -13.04 -13.66
N ARG A 226 9.59 -13.54 -13.02
CA ARG A 226 9.51 -14.81 -12.28
C ARG A 226 8.53 -14.73 -11.12
N LEU A 227 8.42 -13.58 -10.45
CA LEU A 227 7.45 -13.39 -9.38
C LEU A 227 6.01 -13.33 -9.92
N HIS A 228 5.78 -12.66 -11.06
CA HIS A 228 4.49 -12.65 -11.75
C HIS A 228 4.03 -14.05 -12.14
N ASN A 229 4.94 -14.88 -12.66
CA ASN A 229 4.63 -16.26 -13.02
C ASN A 229 4.22 -17.13 -11.81
N LEU A 230 4.52 -16.70 -10.58
CA LEU A 230 4.11 -17.36 -9.34
C LEU A 230 2.80 -16.81 -8.77
N ASP A 231 2.26 -15.71 -9.32
CA ASP A 231 0.99 -15.14 -8.88
C ASP A 231 -0.24 -15.72 -9.59
N ALA A 232 -0.01 -16.41 -10.72
CA ALA A 232 -1.03 -16.89 -11.66
C ALA A 232 -1.84 -18.08 -11.16
#